data_AF-A0A072PSV6-F1
#
_entry.id   AF-A0A072PSV6-F1
#
_cell.length_a   1.000
_cell.length_b   1.000
_cell.length_c   1.000
_cell.angle_alpha   90.00
_cell.angle_beta   90.00
_cell.angle_gamma   90.00
#
_symmetry.space_group_name_H-M   'P 1'
#
loop_
_entity.id
_entity.type
_entity.pdbx_description
1 polymer ?
#
loop_
_entity_poly.entity_id
_entity_poly.type
_entity_poly.pdbx_seq_one_letter_code
_entity_poly.pdbx_strand_id
1 'polypeptide(L)'
;MRDGVTLGDKLSDAHPPGELPNGRLRNEYYKPYPRDYFAPKTGHKSLDIAIIGAGIAGLLTAVALAQSGHNVELYERSKFANEIGAAINMCPNAARILSYYEFNFDRAMPTTVEELNLADGRTFELLHRSDTPDMGARFGAPWLLFHRVDLHNELKRMAIEPRPGRDAAAKVHLLTEVVDLDLDGNLTLANGSQLRKDLIVVADGVRVCLAIPRTVRLYFMTGTMLIY
;
A
#
# COMPACT_ATOMS: atom_id res chain seq x y z
N MET A 1 -35.78 31.78 -0.16
CA MET A 1 -35.33 31.28 -1.46
C MET A 1 -33.82 31.15 -1.38
N ARG A 2 -33.31 29.92 -1.22
CA ARG A 2 -31.88 29.60 -1.20
C ARG A 2 -31.67 28.65 -2.38
N ASP A 3 -30.98 29.14 -3.39
CA ASP A 3 -30.67 28.37 -4.59
C ASP A 3 -29.59 27.34 -4.29
N GLY A 4 -29.89 26.09 -4.63
CA GLY A 4 -29.03 24.94 -4.48
C GLY A 4 -27.97 24.92 -5.57
N VAL A 5 -26.70 24.91 -5.15
CA VAL A 5 -25.58 24.54 -6.02
C VAL A 5 -25.45 23.02 -5.92
N THR A 6 -25.87 22.33 -6.98
CA THR A 6 -25.68 20.90 -7.17
C THR A 6 -24.21 20.56 -7.39
N LEU A 7 -23.75 19.49 -6.76
CA LEU A 7 -22.38 18.96 -6.78
C LEU A 7 -21.89 18.49 -8.20
N GLY A 8 -22.73 18.66 -9.23
CA GLY A 8 -22.48 18.20 -10.61
C GLY A 8 -21.66 19.15 -11.48
N ASP A 9 -21.58 20.44 -11.14
CA ASP A 9 -21.09 21.46 -12.09
C ASP A 9 -19.59 21.77 -11.98
N LYS A 10 -18.82 20.97 -11.22
CA LYS A 10 -17.34 21.08 -11.13
C LYS A 10 -16.59 19.84 -11.62
N LEU A 11 -17.20 19.07 -12.53
CA LEU A 11 -16.61 17.88 -13.15
C LEU A 11 -16.36 18.05 -14.66
N SER A 12 -16.33 19.29 -15.17
CA SER A 12 -16.10 19.58 -16.59
C SER A 12 -14.63 19.80 -16.98
N ASP A 13 -13.71 19.94 -16.03
CA ASP A 13 -12.31 20.31 -16.32
C ASP A 13 -11.37 19.09 -16.33
N ALA A 14 -11.83 17.96 -16.86
CA ALA A 14 -10.99 16.80 -17.11
C ALA A 14 -10.02 17.12 -18.27
N HIS A 15 -8.78 17.47 -17.94
CA HIS A 15 -7.68 17.63 -18.89
C HIS A 15 -7.50 16.41 -19.81
N PRO A 16 -7.02 16.61 -21.06
CA PRO A 16 -6.77 15.51 -21.99
C PRO A 16 -5.74 14.50 -21.43
N PRO A 17 -5.77 13.22 -21.90
CA PRO A 17 -4.95 12.14 -21.39
C PRO A 17 -3.45 12.43 -21.54
N GLY A 18 -2.83 12.92 -20.47
CA GLY A 18 -1.37 13.01 -20.41
C GLY A 18 -0.77 11.63 -20.14
N GLU A 19 0.27 11.26 -20.89
CA GLU A 19 1.09 10.09 -20.59
C GLU A 19 1.73 10.20 -19.20
N LEU A 20 1.76 9.09 -18.48
CA LEU A 20 2.57 8.95 -17.27
C LEU A 20 4.07 8.90 -17.65
N PRO A 21 4.99 9.24 -16.72
CA PRO A 21 6.44 9.17 -16.97
C PRO A 21 6.96 7.78 -17.38
N ASN A 22 6.14 6.75 -17.18
CA ASN A 22 6.39 5.37 -17.60
C ASN A 22 5.79 5.03 -18.99
N GLY A 23 5.31 6.02 -19.76
CA GLY A 23 4.80 5.87 -21.12
C GLY A 23 3.34 5.38 -21.24
N ARG A 24 2.57 5.33 -20.14
CA ARG A 24 1.18 4.86 -20.16
C ARG A 24 0.17 6.00 -20.34
N LEU A 25 -0.89 5.76 -21.12
CA LEU A 25 -2.02 6.67 -21.25
C LEU A 25 -2.84 6.72 -19.94
N ARG A 26 -3.21 7.93 -19.50
CA ARG A 26 -3.99 8.18 -18.27
C ARG A 26 -5.39 7.57 -18.23
N ASN A 27 -5.93 7.10 -19.37
CA ASN A 27 -7.36 6.80 -19.53
C ASN A 27 -7.69 5.31 -19.68
N GLU A 28 -6.73 4.39 -19.72
CA GLU A 28 -7.08 2.97 -19.87
C GLU A 28 -7.74 2.39 -18.62
N TYR A 29 -7.53 3.05 -17.48
CA TYR A 29 -8.15 2.73 -16.21
C TYR A 29 -8.13 4.02 -15.36
N TYR A 30 -9.09 4.22 -14.45
CA TYR A 30 -9.00 5.10 -13.26
C TYR A 30 -9.56 6.54 -13.29
N LYS A 31 -10.09 6.94 -12.11
CA LYS A 31 -10.14 8.34 -11.66
C LYS A 31 -8.99 8.55 -10.66
N PRO A 32 -7.78 8.94 -11.11
CA PRO A 32 -6.60 8.99 -10.26
C PRO A 32 -6.74 10.05 -9.16
N TYR A 33 -6.08 9.82 -8.02
CA TYR A 33 -5.84 10.92 -7.09
C TYR A 33 -5.03 12.02 -7.80
N PRO A 34 -5.25 13.31 -7.48
CA PRO A 34 -4.35 14.38 -7.90
C PRO A 34 -2.90 14.01 -7.58
N ARG A 35 -1.94 14.41 -8.43
CA ARG A 35 -0.51 14.05 -8.26
C ARG A 35 0.07 14.53 -6.93
N ASP A 36 -0.51 15.58 -6.37
CA ASP A 36 -0.14 16.23 -5.13
C ASP A 36 -0.92 15.71 -3.91
N TYR A 37 -1.85 14.77 -4.09
CA TYR A 37 -2.74 14.33 -3.02
C TYR A 37 -2.00 13.72 -1.82
N PHE A 38 -0.96 12.92 -2.08
CA PHE A 38 -0.03 12.45 -1.05
C PHE A 38 1.38 13.02 -1.28
N ALA A 39 1.49 14.18 -1.94
CA ALA A 39 2.81 14.79 -2.12
C ALA A 39 3.36 15.19 -0.75
N PRO A 40 4.67 15.01 -0.53
CA PRO A 40 5.32 15.48 0.68
C PRO A 40 5.12 16.99 0.77
N LYS A 41 4.80 17.48 1.97
CA LYS A 41 4.90 18.92 2.24
C LYS A 41 6.35 19.32 1.99
N THR A 42 6.60 20.48 1.40
CA THR A 42 7.98 20.93 1.16
C THR A 42 8.61 21.48 2.44
N GLY A 43 9.95 21.43 2.52
CA GLY A 43 10.71 22.03 3.61
C GLY A 43 10.80 21.21 4.90
N HIS A 44 10.40 19.93 4.89
CA HIS A 44 10.66 19.02 6.00
C HIS A 44 12.09 18.50 5.99
N LYS A 45 12.61 18.20 7.18
CA LYS A 45 13.89 17.50 7.33
C LYS A 45 13.73 16.03 6.91
N SER A 46 14.74 15.50 6.22
CA SER A 46 14.83 14.05 6.01
C SER A 46 14.97 13.33 7.36
N LEU A 47 14.34 12.16 7.49
CA LEU A 47 14.29 11.36 8.71
C LEU A 47 14.93 10.00 8.42
N ASP A 48 15.61 9.45 9.42
CA ASP A 48 16.07 8.07 9.40
C ASP A 48 14.99 7.16 9.99
N ILE A 49 14.33 6.38 9.13
CA ILE A 49 13.13 5.61 9.47
C ILE A 49 13.42 4.11 9.41
N ALA A 50 13.04 3.39 10.47
CA ALA A 50 12.97 1.92 10.44
C ALA A 50 11.54 1.44 10.20
N ILE A 51 11.42 0.39 9.39
CA ILE A 51 10.18 -0.37 9.22
C ILE A 51 10.46 -1.80 9.65
N ILE A 52 9.71 -2.30 10.62
CA ILE A 52 9.83 -3.67 11.12
C ILE A 52 8.83 -4.54 10.35
N GLY A 53 9.32 -5.47 9.55
CA GLY A 53 8.54 -6.33 8.68
C GLY A 53 8.52 -5.84 7.23
N ALA A 54 8.88 -6.74 6.30
CA ALA A 54 8.87 -6.47 4.87
C ALA A 54 7.74 -7.24 4.16
N GLY A 55 6.56 -7.29 4.78
CA GLY A 55 5.32 -7.69 4.12
C GLY A 55 4.73 -6.57 3.26
N ILE A 56 3.56 -6.80 2.66
CA ILE A 56 2.88 -5.85 1.75
C ILE A 56 2.75 -4.44 2.33
N ALA A 57 2.29 -4.33 3.58
CA ALA A 57 2.14 -3.05 4.26
C ALA A 57 3.50 -2.35 4.49
N GLY A 58 4.52 -3.09 4.95
CA GLY A 58 5.86 -2.55 5.18
C GLY A 58 6.53 -2.08 3.90
N LEU A 59 6.41 -2.86 2.82
CA LEU A 59 6.94 -2.51 1.50
C LEU A 59 6.25 -1.28 0.90
N LEU A 60 4.91 -1.22 0.93
CA LEU A 60 4.20 -0.03 0.44
C LEU A 60 4.53 1.22 1.27
N THR A 61 4.69 1.05 2.59
CA THR A 61 5.13 2.14 3.47
C THR A 61 6.53 2.62 3.11
N ALA A 62 7.45 1.69 2.81
CA ALA A 62 8.78 2.03 2.36
C ALA A 62 8.76 2.83 1.05
N VAL A 63 7.93 2.42 0.08
CA VAL A 63 7.72 3.16 -1.17
C VAL A 63 7.24 4.58 -0.87
N ALA A 64 6.22 4.74 -0.03
CA ALA A 64 5.67 6.05 0.28
C ALA A 64 6.67 6.98 0.97
N LEU A 65 7.41 6.47 1.96
CA LEU A 65 8.38 7.24 2.75
C LEU A 65 9.65 7.57 1.96
N ALA A 66 10.17 6.62 1.17
CA ALA A 66 11.31 6.87 0.30
C ALA A 66 10.96 7.91 -0.77
N GLN A 67 9.77 7.82 -1.38
CA GLN A 67 9.28 8.85 -2.31
C GLN A 67 9.06 10.22 -1.64
N SER A 68 8.96 10.25 -0.31
CA SER A 68 8.87 11.48 0.47
C SER A 68 10.22 12.08 0.87
N GLY A 69 11.33 11.48 0.42
CA GLY A 69 12.69 11.98 0.68
C GLY A 69 13.27 11.55 2.02
N HIS A 70 12.72 10.51 2.66
CA HIS A 70 13.25 9.95 3.90
C HIS A 70 14.24 8.81 3.64
N ASN A 71 15.16 8.59 4.57
CA ASN A 71 16.06 7.45 4.57
C ASN A 71 15.34 6.26 5.22
N VAL A 72 15.04 5.23 4.45
CA VAL A 72 14.21 4.11 4.91
C VAL A 72 15.00 2.80 4.96
N GLU A 73 14.96 2.14 6.11
CA GLU A 73 15.50 0.79 6.30
C GLU A 73 14.41 -0.17 6.77
N LEU A 74 14.25 -1.30 6.08
CA LEU A 74 13.35 -2.38 6.47
C LEU A 74 14.14 -3.49 7.15
N TYR A 75 13.60 -4.02 8.25
CA TYR A 75 14.15 -5.17 8.96
C TYR A 75 13.16 -6.32 8.92
N GLU A 76 13.55 -7.41 8.28
CA GLU A 76 12.71 -8.59 8.07
C GLU A 76 13.41 -9.83 8.62
N ARG A 77 12.72 -10.57 9.48
CA ARG A 77 13.27 -11.78 10.13
C ARG A 77 13.45 -12.95 9.17
N SER A 78 12.67 -13.03 8.09
CA SER A 78 12.72 -14.15 7.15
C SER A 78 13.68 -13.89 5.97
N LYS A 79 13.91 -14.94 5.16
CA LYS A 79 14.62 -14.84 3.86
C LYS A 79 13.66 -14.59 2.67
N PHE A 80 12.39 -14.25 2.93
CA PHE A 80 11.32 -14.28 1.91
C PHE A 80 11.05 -15.66 1.26
N ALA A 81 11.45 -16.75 1.90
CA ALA A 81 11.41 -18.08 1.29
C ALA A 81 10.01 -18.73 1.21
N ASN A 82 9.00 -18.21 1.94
CA ASN A 82 7.76 -18.95 2.24
C ASN A 82 6.47 -18.15 1.97
N GLU A 83 6.37 -17.42 0.87
CA GLU A 83 5.07 -16.89 0.48
C GLU A 83 4.24 -18.00 -0.18
N ILE A 84 3.34 -18.60 0.60
CA ILE A 84 2.35 -19.56 0.10
C ILE A 84 1.38 -18.81 -0.82
N GLY A 85 1.13 -19.36 -2.01
CA GLY A 85 0.40 -18.77 -3.14
C GLY A 85 -1.10 -18.53 -2.94
N ALA A 86 -1.49 -17.86 -1.86
CA ALA A 86 -2.86 -17.42 -1.66
C ALA A 86 -3.16 -16.17 -2.50
N ALA A 87 -4.41 -16.04 -2.94
CA ALA A 87 -4.89 -14.82 -3.56
C ALA A 87 -5.07 -13.71 -2.52
N ILE A 88 -4.73 -12.48 -2.87
CA ILE A 88 -5.02 -11.28 -2.11
C ILE A 88 -6.11 -10.50 -2.80
N ASN A 89 -7.15 -10.25 -2.02
CA ASN A 89 -8.25 -9.44 -2.46
C ASN A 89 -7.94 -7.94 -2.33
N MET A 90 -7.95 -7.22 -3.46
CA MET A 90 -7.62 -5.81 -3.56
C MET A 90 -8.84 -5.02 -4.06
N CYS A 91 -9.59 -4.47 -3.11
CA CYS A 91 -10.72 -3.61 -3.42
C CYS A 91 -10.30 -2.28 -4.10
N PRO A 92 -11.24 -1.58 -4.78
CA PRO A 92 -10.93 -0.37 -5.54
C PRO A 92 -10.19 0.73 -4.77
N ASN A 93 -10.48 0.90 -3.48
CA ASN A 93 -9.82 1.89 -2.63
C ASN A 93 -8.30 1.66 -2.53
N ALA A 94 -7.87 0.41 -2.35
CA ALA A 94 -6.47 0.06 -2.23
C ALA A 94 -5.78 0.03 -3.60
N ALA A 95 -6.46 -0.44 -4.65
CA ALA A 95 -5.97 -0.38 -6.02
C ALA A 95 -5.65 1.08 -6.46
N ARG A 96 -6.45 2.06 -6.03
CA ARG A 96 -6.18 3.48 -6.29
C ARG A 96 -4.92 4.00 -5.60
N ILE A 97 -4.61 3.50 -4.41
CA ILE A 97 -3.38 3.86 -3.68
C ILE A 97 -2.16 3.28 -4.42
N LEU A 98 -2.22 2.02 -4.84
CA LEU A 98 -1.16 1.41 -5.64
C LEU A 98 -0.92 2.19 -6.95
N SER A 99 -2.00 2.57 -7.62
CA SER A 99 -1.93 3.39 -8.84
C SER A 99 -1.26 4.75 -8.58
N TYR A 100 -1.60 5.43 -7.48
CA TYR A 100 -0.96 6.70 -7.11
C TYR A 100 0.56 6.58 -6.97
N TYR A 101 1.05 5.48 -6.39
CA TYR A 101 2.48 5.20 -6.23
C TYR A 101 3.13 4.60 -7.49
N GLU A 102 2.43 4.61 -8.62
CA GLU A 102 2.88 4.12 -9.93
C GLU A 102 3.20 2.62 -9.92
N PHE A 103 2.40 1.83 -9.23
CA PHE A 103 2.50 0.37 -9.21
C PHE A 103 2.34 -0.23 -10.61
N ASN A 104 3.20 -1.19 -10.98
CA ASN A 104 3.09 -1.89 -12.26
C ASN A 104 2.16 -3.09 -12.14
N PHE A 105 0.88 -2.88 -12.47
CA PHE A 105 -0.14 -3.93 -12.43
C PHE A 105 0.17 -5.09 -13.40
N ASP A 106 0.78 -4.83 -14.55
CA ASP A 106 1.05 -5.87 -15.55
C ASP A 106 2.07 -6.90 -15.04
N ARG A 107 3.07 -6.44 -14.26
CA ARG A 107 4.06 -7.31 -13.61
C ARG A 107 3.46 -8.16 -12.49
N ALA A 108 2.46 -7.64 -11.81
CA ALA A 108 1.79 -8.31 -10.70
C ALA A 108 0.62 -9.21 -11.15
N MET A 109 0.29 -9.18 -12.45
CA MET A 109 -0.68 -10.05 -13.12
C MET A 109 -2.01 -10.24 -12.34
N PRO A 110 -2.71 -9.15 -11.95
CA PRO A 110 -3.97 -9.29 -11.26
C PRO A 110 -5.05 -9.87 -12.17
N THR A 111 -6.02 -10.55 -11.55
CA THR A 111 -7.28 -10.92 -12.18
C THR A 111 -8.38 -9.97 -11.71
N THR A 112 -9.17 -9.45 -12.64
CA THR A 112 -10.34 -8.62 -12.30
C THR A 112 -11.45 -9.50 -11.74
N VAL A 113 -12.07 -9.07 -10.64
CA VAL A 113 -13.29 -9.70 -10.14
C VAL A 113 -14.45 -9.20 -11.00
N GLU A 114 -15.12 -10.13 -11.70
CA GLU A 114 -16.29 -9.86 -12.55
C GLU A 114 -17.61 -10.22 -11.86
N GLU A 115 -17.56 -11.16 -10.91
CA GLU A 115 -18.72 -11.70 -10.22
C GLU A 115 -18.34 -12.17 -8.80
N LEU A 116 -19.26 -11.96 -7.86
CA LEU A 116 -19.21 -12.50 -6.51
C LEU A 116 -20.42 -13.41 -6.28
N ASN A 117 -20.13 -14.68 -5.98
CA ASN A 117 -21.15 -15.69 -5.69
C ASN A 117 -21.08 -16.10 -4.22
N LEU A 118 -22.22 -16.06 -3.56
CA LEU A 118 -22.42 -16.66 -2.24
C LEU A 118 -23.22 -17.95 -2.43
N ALA A 119 -22.64 -19.07 -2.03
CA ALA A 119 -23.29 -20.36 -2.06
C ALA A 119 -23.40 -20.96 -0.65
N ASP A 120 -24.41 -21.80 -0.44
CA ASP A 120 -24.54 -22.59 0.78
C ASP A 120 -23.39 -23.62 0.84
N GLY A 121 -22.66 -23.67 1.96
CA GLY A 121 -21.49 -24.54 2.09
C GLY A 121 -21.78 -26.04 2.21
N ARG A 122 -23.06 -26.44 2.36
CA ARG A 122 -23.50 -27.84 2.47
C ARG A 122 -24.18 -28.32 1.22
N THR A 123 -25.09 -27.51 0.66
CA THR A 123 -25.88 -27.87 -0.53
C THR A 123 -25.23 -27.38 -1.83
N PHE A 124 -24.29 -26.44 -1.74
CA PHE A 124 -23.71 -25.71 -2.88
C PHE A 124 -24.74 -24.92 -3.71
N GLU A 125 -25.94 -24.72 -3.19
CA GLU A 125 -26.95 -23.87 -3.82
C GLU A 125 -26.51 -22.42 -3.79
N LEU A 126 -26.67 -21.73 -4.92
CA LEU A 126 -26.35 -20.33 -5.05
C LEU A 126 -27.40 -19.49 -4.29
N LEU A 127 -26.97 -18.84 -3.21
CA LEU A 127 -27.81 -17.97 -2.39
C LEU A 127 -27.85 -16.55 -2.93
N HIS A 128 -26.73 -16.07 -3.46
CA HIS A 128 -26.63 -14.72 -4.02
C HIS A 128 -25.58 -14.66 -5.14
N ARG A 129 -25.89 -13.90 -6.17
CA ARG A 129 -25.00 -13.56 -7.29
C ARG A 129 -24.98 -12.05 -7.44
N SER A 130 -23.78 -11.48 -7.44
CA SER A 130 -23.58 -10.07 -7.72
C SER A 130 -22.53 -9.91 -8.79
N ASP A 131 -22.93 -9.35 -9.93
CA ASP A 131 -21.99 -8.89 -10.94
C ASP A 131 -21.23 -7.67 -10.38
N THR A 132 -19.95 -7.52 -10.71
CA THR A 132 -19.11 -6.36 -10.34
C THR A 132 -18.67 -5.45 -11.51
N PRO A 133 -19.39 -5.35 -12.66
CA PRO A 133 -18.88 -4.72 -13.89
C PRO A 133 -18.71 -3.20 -13.83
N ASP A 134 -19.07 -2.53 -12.73
CA ASP A 134 -19.03 -1.07 -12.62
C ASP A 134 -18.14 -0.54 -11.49
N MET A 135 -17.24 -1.38 -10.95
CA MET A 135 -16.35 -0.95 -9.86
C MET A 135 -15.43 0.21 -10.29
N GLY A 136 -14.97 0.17 -11.54
CA GLY A 136 -14.13 1.21 -12.13
C GLY A 136 -14.79 2.58 -12.15
N ALA A 137 -16.02 2.70 -12.66
CA ALA A 137 -16.71 3.99 -12.76
C ALA A 137 -17.20 4.47 -11.39
N ARG A 138 -17.72 3.56 -10.54
CA ARG A 138 -18.26 3.92 -9.21
C ARG A 138 -17.17 4.33 -8.22
N PHE A 139 -16.05 3.61 -8.19
CA PHE A 139 -15.04 3.77 -7.15
C PHE A 139 -13.70 4.30 -7.66
N GLY A 140 -13.53 4.41 -8.98
CA GLY A 140 -12.33 4.94 -9.62
C GLY A 140 -11.21 3.91 -9.85
N ALA A 141 -11.47 2.62 -9.58
CA ALA A 141 -10.57 1.50 -9.88
C ALA A 141 -11.33 0.16 -9.92
N PRO A 142 -10.84 -0.85 -10.66
CA PRO A 142 -11.42 -2.19 -10.64
C PRO A 142 -11.20 -2.90 -9.30
N TRP A 143 -11.96 -3.96 -9.09
CA TRP A 143 -11.73 -4.90 -8.01
C TRP A 143 -10.79 -6.00 -8.50
N LEU A 144 -9.62 -6.15 -7.87
CA LEU A 144 -8.55 -7.02 -8.34
C LEU A 144 -8.22 -8.13 -7.33
N LEU A 145 -7.83 -9.29 -7.86
CA LEU A 145 -7.24 -10.41 -7.12
C LEU A 145 -5.78 -10.56 -7.58
N PHE A 146 -4.84 -10.55 -6.64
CA PHE A 146 -3.43 -10.78 -6.93
C PHE A 146 -3.00 -12.13 -6.37
N HIS A 147 -2.10 -12.81 -7.07
CA HIS A 147 -1.28 -13.82 -6.40
C HIS A 147 -0.33 -13.10 -5.43
N ARG A 148 -0.31 -13.51 -4.16
CA ARG A 148 0.42 -12.80 -3.09
C ARG A 148 1.89 -12.55 -3.41
N VAL A 149 2.55 -13.54 -4.02
CA VAL A 149 3.96 -13.48 -4.42
C VAL A 149 4.20 -12.37 -5.45
N ASP A 150 3.31 -12.21 -6.42
CA ASP A 150 3.51 -11.25 -7.52
C ASP A 150 3.27 -9.81 -7.05
N LEU A 151 2.25 -9.62 -6.21
CA LEU A 151 2.03 -8.34 -5.53
C LEU A 151 3.21 -7.97 -4.63
N HIS A 152 3.72 -8.92 -3.83
CA HIS A 152 4.87 -8.70 -2.96
C HIS A 152 6.13 -8.37 -3.76
N ASN A 153 6.42 -9.13 -4.82
CA ASN A 153 7.59 -8.92 -5.67
C ASN A 153 7.59 -7.54 -6.32
N GLU A 154 6.45 -7.09 -6.83
CA GLU A 154 6.37 -5.76 -7.44
C GLU A 154 6.51 -4.64 -6.39
N LEU A 155 5.90 -4.78 -5.21
CA LEU A 155 6.11 -3.82 -4.12
C LEU A 155 7.56 -3.79 -3.63
N LYS A 156 8.20 -4.96 -3.54
CA LYS A 156 9.60 -5.09 -3.15
C LYS A 156 10.49 -4.38 -4.17
N ARG A 157 10.26 -4.65 -5.45
CA ARG A 157 10.95 -3.99 -6.56
C ARG A 157 10.82 -2.46 -6.45
N MET A 158 9.59 -1.98 -6.29
CA MET A 158 9.30 -0.56 -6.14
C MET A 158 9.96 0.10 -4.93
N ALA A 159 10.18 -0.66 -3.85
CA ALA A 159 10.79 -0.15 -2.62
C ALA A 159 12.33 -0.06 -2.73
N ILE A 160 12.98 -1.00 -3.42
CA ILE A 160 14.44 -1.15 -3.40
C ILE A 160 15.14 -0.68 -4.68
N GLU A 161 14.42 -0.59 -5.80
CA GLU A 161 15.00 -0.14 -7.06
C GLU A 161 14.90 1.39 -7.16
N PRO A 162 16.01 2.09 -7.51
CA PRO A 162 15.97 3.50 -7.84
C PRO A 162 14.99 3.75 -9.00
N ARG A 163 14.31 4.89 -8.98
CA ARG A 163 13.41 5.28 -10.08
C ARG A 163 13.99 6.44 -10.87
N PRO A 164 13.70 6.53 -12.18
CA PRO A 164 14.02 7.72 -12.95
C PRO A 164 13.48 8.98 -12.27
N GLY A 165 14.36 9.93 -11.95
CA GLY A 165 14.01 11.17 -11.25
C GLY A 165 13.81 11.06 -9.73
N ARG A 166 14.10 9.90 -9.12
CA ARG A 166 14.09 9.70 -7.66
C ARG A 166 15.22 8.77 -7.22
N ASP A 167 16.22 9.35 -6.56
CA ASP A 167 17.38 8.61 -6.04
C ASP A 167 17.07 7.79 -4.77
N ALA A 168 15.90 7.98 -4.17
CA ALA A 168 15.54 7.35 -2.91
C ALA A 168 15.03 5.91 -3.11
N ALA A 169 15.88 4.94 -2.76
CA ALA A 169 15.53 3.53 -2.60
C ALA A 169 15.67 3.13 -1.12
N ALA A 170 14.71 2.36 -0.61
CA ALA A 170 14.79 1.81 0.74
C ALA A 170 15.79 0.64 0.80
N LYS A 171 16.47 0.51 1.93
CA LYS A 171 17.39 -0.61 2.18
C LYS A 171 16.65 -1.72 2.93
N VAL A 172 16.78 -2.97 2.48
CA VAL A 172 16.15 -4.12 3.14
C VAL A 172 17.20 -5.00 3.79
N HIS A 173 17.04 -5.26 5.08
CA HIS A 173 17.85 -6.20 5.86
C HIS A 173 17.03 -7.45 6.13
N LEU A 174 17.39 -8.54 5.45
CA LEU A 174 16.80 -9.85 5.68
C LEU A 174 17.48 -10.55 6.84
N LEU A 175 16.84 -11.59 7.38
CA LEU A 175 17.35 -12.33 8.54
C LEU A 175 17.67 -11.44 9.74
N THR A 176 16.98 -10.31 9.83
CA THR A 176 17.21 -9.30 10.84
C THR A 176 15.93 -9.12 11.62
N GLU A 177 15.86 -9.83 12.75
CA GLU A 177 14.75 -9.73 13.68
C GLU A 177 15.00 -8.60 14.68
N VAL A 178 14.00 -7.73 14.85
CA VAL A 178 13.95 -6.75 15.93
C VAL A 178 13.21 -7.39 17.08
N VAL A 179 13.85 -7.46 18.25
CA VAL A 179 13.32 -8.12 19.44
C VAL A 179 12.80 -7.15 20.50
N ASP A 180 13.25 -5.89 20.45
CA ASP A 180 12.81 -4.85 21.38
C ASP A 180 12.91 -3.45 20.74
N LEU A 181 12.12 -2.51 21.25
CA LEU A 181 12.14 -1.11 20.85
C LEU A 181 11.63 -0.19 21.96
N ASP A 182 12.04 1.07 21.95
CA ASP A 182 11.55 2.08 22.87
C ASP A 182 10.99 3.33 22.17
N LEU A 183 10.48 4.27 22.99
CA LEU A 183 9.90 5.54 22.53
C LEU A 183 10.96 6.58 22.13
N ASP A 184 12.21 6.36 22.51
CA ASP A 184 13.35 7.25 22.20
C ASP A 184 13.97 6.92 20.83
N GLY A 185 13.41 5.92 20.15
CA GLY A 185 13.79 5.49 18.81
C GLY A 185 14.86 4.41 18.79
N ASN A 186 15.14 3.75 19.92
CA ASN A 186 16.09 2.66 19.97
C ASN A 186 15.44 1.34 19.56
N LEU A 187 16.20 0.51 18.84
CA LEU A 187 15.83 -0.82 18.34
C LEU A 187 16.90 -1.80 18.81
N THR A 188 16.48 -2.93 19.37
CA THR A 188 17.38 -4.05 19.68
C THR A 188 17.15 -5.17 18.68
N LEU A 189 18.21 -5.60 18.01
CA LEU A 189 18.20 -6.73 17.10
C LEU A 189 18.44 -8.05 17.86
N ALA A 190 18.00 -9.17 17.31
CA ALA A 190 18.17 -10.49 17.92
C ALA A 190 19.64 -10.89 18.15
N ASN A 191 20.58 -10.29 17.41
CA ASN A 191 22.03 -10.49 17.61
C ASN A 191 22.62 -9.62 18.74
N GLY A 192 21.81 -8.82 19.43
CA GLY A 192 22.22 -7.92 20.50
C GLY A 192 22.64 -6.52 20.04
N SER A 193 22.73 -6.26 18.73
CA SER A 193 23.04 -4.92 18.22
C SER A 193 21.91 -3.94 18.50
N GLN A 194 22.28 -2.70 18.80
CA GLN A 194 21.34 -1.59 18.98
C GLN A 194 21.45 -0.57 17.84
N LEU A 195 20.31 -0.07 17.41
CA LEU A 195 20.18 0.96 16.38
C LEU A 195 19.27 2.07 16.89
N ARG A 196 19.49 3.30 16.41
CA ARG A 196 18.60 4.43 16.71
C ARG A 196 18.03 5.01 15.43
N LYS A 197 16.75 5.39 15.48
CA LYS A 197 15.97 5.95 14.36
C LYS A 197 15.12 7.12 14.81
N ASP A 198 14.81 8.03 13.89
CA ASP A 198 13.91 9.16 14.14
C ASP A 198 12.44 8.72 14.19
N LEU A 199 12.10 7.66 13.45
CA LEU A 199 10.77 7.07 13.41
C LEU A 199 10.87 5.55 13.25
N ILE A 200 10.00 4.83 13.95
CA ILE A 200 9.85 3.38 13.84
C ILE A 200 8.41 3.08 13.40
N VAL A 201 8.27 2.33 12.32
CA VAL A 201 6.99 1.80 11.85
C VAL A 201 6.97 0.29 12.11
N VAL A 202 5.98 -0.18 12.87
CA VAL A 202 5.80 -1.60 13.13
C VAL A 202 4.79 -2.18 12.13
N ALA A 203 5.27 -3.05 11.24
CA ALA A 203 4.50 -3.71 10.17
C ALA A 203 4.70 -5.25 10.17
N ASP A 204 4.92 -5.85 11.34
CA ASP A 204 5.27 -7.28 11.53
C ASP A 204 4.05 -8.25 11.49
N GLY A 205 2.94 -7.81 10.89
CA GLY A 205 1.75 -8.63 10.67
C GLY A 205 0.93 -8.95 11.91
N VAL A 206 0.07 -9.97 11.82
CA VAL A 206 -1.00 -10.28 12.79
C VAL A 206 -0.47 -10.81 14.12
N ARG A 207 0.73 -11.40 14.12
CA ARG A 207 1.42 -11.83 15.33
C ARG A 207 2.39 -10.72 15.73
N VAL A 208 1.85 -9.67 16.33
CA VAL A 208 2.67 -8.60 16.92
C VAL A 208 3.40 -9.19 18.11
N CYS A 209 4.66 -9.59 17.91
CA CYS A 209 5.51 -10.13 18.97
C CYS A 209 6.20 -9.03 19.79
N LEU A 210 6.30 -7.81 19.25
CA LEU A 210 6.89 -6.68 19.94
C LEU A 210 5.87 -6.11 20.94
N ALA A 211 6.23 -6.12 22.22
CA ALA A 211 5.43 -5.52 23.28
C ALA A 211 5.48 -3.99 23.13
N ILE A 212 4.56 -3.43 22.36
CA ILE A 212 4.45 -1.98 22.19
C ILE A 212 3.91 -1.40 23.53
N PRO A 213 4.64 -0.48 24.20
CA PRO A 213 4.10 0.20 25.36
C PRO A 213 2.78 0.90 24.99
N ARG A 214 1.76 0.80 25.83
CA ARG A 214 0.38 1.30 25.57
C ARG A 214 0.27 2.80 25.23
N THR A 215 1.38 3.54 25.27
CA THR A 215 1.47 4.98 25.00
C THR A 215 1.83 5.29 23.53
N VAL A 216 2.09 4.29 22.69
CA VAL A 216 2.40 4.51 21.27
C VAL A 216 1.14 4.92 20.51
N ARG A 217 1.19 6.08 19.83
CA ARG A 217 0.23 6.43 18.78
C ARG A 217 0.45 5.49 17.59
N LEU A 218 -0.30 4.39 17.55
CA LEU A 218 -0.47 3.61 16.33
C LEU A 218 -1.22 4.48 15.32
N TYR A 219 -0.53 4.95 14.29
CA TYR A 219 -1.21 5.39 13.07
C TYR A 219 -1.59 4.16 12.27
N PHE A 220 -2.76 3.60 12.56
CA PHE A 220 -3.42 2.72 11.61
C PHE A 220 -3.84 3.55 10.40
N MET A 221 -3.17 3.39 9.27
CA MET A 221 -3.74 3.76 7.97
C MET A 221 -4.81 2.71 7.59
N THR A 222 -5.88 2.64 8.36
CA THR A 222 -7.09 1.89 8.01
C THR A 222 -8.24 2.88 7.93
N GLY A 223 -8.54 3.33 6.72
CA GLY A 223 -9.85 3.92 6.42
C GLY A 223 -10.90 2.81 6.45
N THR A 224 -11.31 2.40 7.65
CA THR A 224 -12.42 1.48 7.86
C THR A 224 -13.72 2.27 7.72
N MET A 225 -14.43 2.05 6.60
CA MET A 225 -15.83 2.46 6.49
C MET A 225 -16.66 1.39 7.19
N LEU A 226 -17.13 1.72 8.40
CA LEU A 226 -18.23 1.02 9.06
C LEU A 226 -19.46 1.15 8.15
N ILE A 227 -19.93 0.02 7.64
CA ILE A 227 -21.28 -0.09 7.09
C ILE A 227 -22.15 -0.54 8.26
N TYR A 228 -23.01 0.38 8.73
CA TYR A 228 -24.23 0.01 9.44
C TYR A 228 -25.27 -0.44 8.41
#